data_AF-A0A3N5A5Q1-F1
#
_entry.id   AF-A0A3N5A5Q1-F1
#
_cell.length_a   1.000
_cell.length_b   1.000
_cell.length_c   1.000
_cell.angle_alpha   90.00
_cell.angle_beta   90.00
_cell.angle_gamma   90.00
#
_symmetry.space_group_name_H-M   'P 1'
#
loop_
_entity.id
_entity.type
_entity.pdbx_description
1 polymer ?
#
loop_
_entity_poly.entity_id
_entity_poly.type
_entity_poly.pdbx_seq_one_letter_code
_entity_poly.pdbx_strand_id
1 'polypeptide(L)'
;MHACIDDGHECSRQRRVPVGSVSGYCGLRPRPPLSRVHVTAKVAGGTWTYPSAVAVLQSTDGQSAVRWNNSVLYPGLRDDQSLTAGKLPADASTAEVVASDGKTDLTTFPSLRDIAATILQNAKPSGGSTGTGVAVLNANGDGVKALQVFAKGRTAKIKTTIDAHLQAVAESAVKDSPLQDKPSGTVALDWRSGHILAIAHTGADGDIAINGIKSPGSTMKIITSAALFDKASLTPSSPAPCTNSLTANSQTFHNDPGVTANPAATIAQAFTVSCNTSFIKDGFHYLVNNGDASALHDEAVNVFGMGSWSVGGGVATTDPSIPADLQGGDQAAQFIGQGTVTATPLFMASVAATVRNVGFAQPIILPGEHQETAPQQISGRTACYLQSMMRGVATSGTAAPRLGGLASVGAKTGTAEEADHTNGWLTAYNSRIAVAALVEGGSSGVDSAGYVVRHLLTES
;
A
#
# COMPACT_ATOMS: atom_id res chain seq x y z
N MET A 1 -35.09 23.58 39.62
CA MET A 1 -34.23 24.66 39.10
C MET A 1 -34.09 24.44 37.60
N HIS A 2 -34.54 25.38 36.77
CA HIS A 2 -34.15 25.45 35.37
C HIS A 2 -32.82 26.21 35.32
N ALA A 3 -31.72 25.51 35.05
CA ALA A 3 -30.44 26.14 34.77
C ALA A 3 -30.28 26.19 33.24
N CYS A 4 -30.40 27.39 32.66
CA CYS A 4 -29.96 27.62 31.30
C CYS A 4 -28.43 27.80 31.35
N ILE A 5 -27.72 26.97 30.59
CA ILE A 5 -26.29 27.16 30.30
C ILE A 5 -26.27 27.97 29.02
N ASP A 6 -25.89 29.25 29.09
CA ASP A 6 -25.77 30.13 27.93
C ASP A 6 -24.42 30.85 27.92
N ASP A 7 -24.03 31.27 26.72
CA ASP A 7 -22.69 31.49 26.20
C ASP A 7 -21.77 32.47 26.96
N GLY A 8 -20.53 32.04 27.20
CA GLY A 8 -19.36 32.81 26.80
C GLY A 8 -18.91 34.04 27.60
N HIS A 9 -19.28 34.22 28.88
CA HIS A 9 -18.73 35.35 29.67
C HIS A 9 -18.02 34.94 30.97
N GLU A 10 -16.75 35.36 31.08
CA GLU A 10 -15.89 35.33 32.26
C GLU A 10 -16.61 35.91 33.49
N CYS A 11 -16.78 35.10 34.53
CA CYS A 11 -17.27 35.57 35.83
C CYS A 11 -16.07 35.89 36.73
N SER A 12 -15.94 37.17 37.06
CA SER A 12 -14.81 37.86 37.66
C SER A 12 -14.31 37.31 39.01
N ARG A 13 -12.98 37.36 39.18
CA ARG A 13 -12.27 37.31 40.48
C ARG A 13 -12.87 38.28 41.49
N GLN A 14 -13.07 37.88 42.75
CA GLN A 14 -13.02 38.82 43.87
C GLN A 14 -12.52 38.23 45.22
N ARG A 15 -11.42 38.85 45.67
CA ARG A 15 -10.92 39.21 47.02
C ARG A 15 -10.92 38.18 48.17
N ARG A 16 -9.69 37.80 48.56
CA ARG A 16 -9.32 37.29 49.90
C ARG A 16 -9.48 38.40 50.96
N VAL A 17 -10.00 38.03 52.13
CA VAL A 17 -9.95 38.80 53.39
C VAL A 17 -9.37 37.85 54.47
N PRO A 18 -8.55 38.34 55.44
CA PRO A 18 -7.63 37.48 56.20
C PRO A 18 -8.33 36.66 57.30
N VAL A 19 -7.75 35.49 57.57
CA VAL A 19 -8.16 34.56 58.62
C VAL A 19 -7.79 35.12 60.00
N GLY A 20 -8.80 35.51 60.78
CA GLY A 20 -8.68 35.65 62.23
C GLY A 20 -8.79 34.28 62.89
N SER A 21 -7.82 33.93 63.71
CA SER A 21 -7.76 32.67 64.46
C SER A 21 -8.93 32.53 65.43
N VAL A 22 -9.78 31.53 65.22
CA VAL A 22 -10.70 31.00 66.24
C VAL A 22 -10.42 29.51 66.39
N SER A 23 -9.86 29.14 67.53
CA SER A 23 -9.71 27.76 67.98
C SER A 23 -11.10 27.23 68.33
N GLY A 24 -11.57 26.23 67.60
CA GLY A 24 -12.89 25.61 67.79
C GLY A 24 -12.81 24.11 67.56
N TYR A 25 -13.20 23.37 68.59
CA TYR A 25 -13.25 21.91 68.68
C TYR A 25 -13.67 21.20 67.38
N CYS A 26 -12.87 20.20 66.98
CA CYS A 26 -13.23 19.18 65.98
C CYS A 26 -14.32 18.25 66.53
N GLY A 27 -15.55 18.75 66.60
CA GLY A 27 -16.73 17.89 66.62
C GLY A 27 -17.01 17.43 65.19
N LEU A 28 -17.05 16.11 64.96
CA LEU A 28 -17.58 15.51 63.74
C LEU A 28 -19.04 15.98 63.56
N ARG A 29 -19.25 17.10 62.86
CA ARG A 29 -20.58 17.53 62.48
C ARG A 29 -21.20 16.42 61.63
N PRO A 30 -22.46 16.01 61.89
CA PRO A 30 -23.16 15.07 61.04
C PRO A 30 -23.12 15.58 59.60
N ARG A 31 -22.85 14.68 58.63
CA ARG A 31 -22.95 15.05 57.22
C ARG A 31 -24.37 15.60 57.00
N PRO A 32 -24.52 16.82 56.42
CA PRO A 32 -25.84 17.40 56.20
C PRO A 32 -26.70 16.45 55.36
N PRO A 33 -28.03 16.40 55.61
CA PRO A 33 -28.92 15.52 54.88
C PRO A 33 -28.85 15.82 53.38
N LEU A 34 -28.68 14.77 52.58
CA LEU A 34 -28.67 14.85 51.13
C LEU A 34 -30.11 14.78 50.60
N SER A 35 -30.52 15.79 49.87
CA SER A 35 -31.78 15.78 49.13
C SER A 35 -31.55 15.22 47.73
N ARG A 36 -32.16 14.08 47.40
CA ARG A 36 -32.09 13.50 46.05
C ARG A 36 -32.92 14.33 45.09
N VAL A 37 -32.34 14.65 43.94
CA VAL A 37 -33.00 15.40 42.88
C VAL A 37 -32.74 14.74 41.54
N HIS A 38 -33.65 14.93 40.58
CA HIS A 38 -33.37 14.64 39.18
C HIS A 38 -33.09 15.96 38.48
N VAL A 39 -31.92 16.06 37.87
CA VAL A 39 -31.56 17.23 37.06
C VAL A 39 -31.93 16.90 35.63
N THR A 40 -32.64 17.83 34.97
CA THR A 40 -32.92 17.79 33.54
C THR A 40 -32.37 19.09 32.95
N ALA A 41 -31.41 18.98 32.06
CA ALA A 41 -30.80 20.11 31.38
C ALA A 41 -31.08 20.01 29.87
N LYS A 42 -31.56 21.10 29.28
CA LYS A 42 -31.55 21.27 27.82
C LYS A 42 -30.16 21.76 27.43
N VAL A 43 -29.49 20.99 26.59
CA VAL A 43 -28.12 21.25 26.16
C VAL A 43 -28.05 21.15 24.63
N ALA A 44 -26.97 21.69 24.04
CA ALA A 44 -26.75 21.56 22.61
C ALA A 44 -26.77 20.08 22.18
N GLY A 45 -27.73 19.74 21.31
CA GLY A 45 -27.91 18.38 20.78
C GLY A 45 -28.97 17.51 21.49
N GLY A 46 -29.52 17.92 22.64
CA GLY A 46 -30.59 17.14 23.28
C GLY A 46 -30.93 17.51 24.72
N THR A 47 -31.70 16.63 25.36
CA THR A 47 -32.01 16.73 26.80
C THR A 47 -31.16 15.73 27.57
N TRP A 48 -30.43 16.21 28.58
CA TRP A 48 -29.63 15.37 29.46
C TRP A 48 -30.28 15.29 30.84
N THR A 49 -30.59 14.07 31.29
CA THR A 49 -31.22 13.81 32.58
C THR A 49 -30.34 12.89 33.42
N TYR A 50 -30.10 13.26 34.67
CA TYR A 50 -29.29 12.45 35.59
C TYR A 50 -29.75 12.63 37.04
N PRO A 51 -29.58 11.58 37.87
CA PRO A 51 -29.78 11.71 39.31
C PRO A 51 -28.65 12.55 39.93
N SER A 52 -29.00 13.41 40.87
CA SER A 52 -28.05 14.18 41.68
C SER A 52 -28.50 14.24 43.13
N ALA A 53 -27.63 14.75 44.00
CA ALA A 53 -27.94 14.99 45.39
C ALA A 53 -27.29 16.30 45.85
N VAL A 54 -28.07 17.15 46.51
CA VAL A 54 -27.58 18.42 47.06
C VAL A 54 -27.62 18.38 48.58
N ALA A 55 -26.55 18.84 49.21
CA ALA A 55 -26.51 19.03 50.66
C ALA A 55 -27.17 20.37 51.00
N VAL A 56 -28.23 20.33 51.79
CA VAL A 56 -28.92 21.53 52.27
C VAL A 56 -28.44 21.84 53.69
N LEU A 57 -27.97 23.06 53.89
CA LEU A 57 -27.58 23.61 55.18
C LEU A 57 -28.69 24.52 55.68
N GLN A 58 -29.04 24.37 56.95
CA GLN A 58 -29.90 25.32 57.66
C GLN A 58 -29.00 26.35 58.34
N SER A 59 -29.21 27.63 58.02
CA SER A 59 -28.63 28.74 58.77
C SER A 59 -29.22 28.77 60.18
N THR A 60 -28.49 29.36 61.14
CA THR A 60 -28.98 29.65 62.48
C THR A 60 -30.24 30.52 62.50
N ASP A 61 -30.49 31.26 61.42
CA ASP A 61 -31.62 32.17 61.26
C ASP A 61 -32.80 31.52 60.51
N GLY A 62 -32.79 30.18 60.34
CA GLY A 62 -33.85 29.41 59.67
C GLY A 62 -33.84 29.47 58.13
N GLN A 63 -32.88 30.15 57.53
CA GLN A 63 -32.69 30.23 56.08
C GLN A 63 -32.02 28.95 55.55
N SER A 64 -32.61 28.30 54.55
CA SER A 64 -31.99 27.14 53.88
C SER A 64 -31.04 27.58 52.77
N ALA A 65 -29.83 27.04 52.75
CA ALA A 65 -28.83 27.27 51.71
C ALA A 65 -28.28 25.96 51.15
N VAL A 66 -27.98 25.92 49.86
CA VAL A 66 -27.29 24.77 49.26
C VAL A 66 -25.80 24.87 49.53
N ARG A 67 -25.18 23.81 50.05
CA ARG A 67 -23.72 23.72 50.11
C ARG A 67 -23.18 23.53 48.70
N TRP A 68 -22.67 24.61 48.12
CA TRP A 68 -22.15 24.59 46.75
C TRP A 68 -20.82 23.84 46.64
N ASN A 69 -20.73 22.96 45.64
CA ASN A 69 -19.50 22.30 45.16
C ASN A 69 -19.74 21.74 43.74
N ASN A 70 -18.71 21.18 43.10
CA ASN A 70 -18.83 20.63 41.74
C ASN A 70 -19.82 19.45 41.62
N SER A 71 -20.05 18.69 42.70
CA SER A 71 -21.06 17.62 42.72
C SER A 71 -22.50 18.12 42.57
N VAL A 72 -22.75 19.41 42.85
CA VAL A 72 -24.04 20.06 42.57
C VAL A 72 -24.27 20.20 41.06
N LEU A 73 -23.22 20.45 40.29
CA LEU A 73 -23.28 20.51 38.83
C LEU A 73 -23.41 19.09 38.25
N TYR A 74 -22.54 18.17 38.63
CA TYR A 74 -22.65 16.76 38.27
C TYR A 74 -21.99 15.90 39.36
N PRO A 75 -22.65 14.84 39.88
CA PRO A 75 -22.16 14.10 41.05
C PRO A 75 -20.72 13.56 40.96
N GLY A 76 -20.24 13.28 39.74
CA GLY A 76 -18.89 12.76 39.49
C GLY A 76 -17.84 13.82 39.11
N LEU A 77 -18.17 15.11 39.14
CA LEU A 77 -17.28 16.19 38.71
C LEU A 77 -16.26 16.55 39.81
N ARG A 78 -14.97 16.44 39.51
CA ARG A 78 -13.87 16.80 40.42
C ARG A 78 -13.57 18.30 40.39
N ASP A 79 -12.79 18.79 41.35
CA ASP A 79 -12.49 20.22 41.53
C ASP A 79 -11.70 20.82 40.35
N ASP A 80 -10.90 20.02 39.65
CA ASP A 80 -10.09 20.38 38.50
C ASP A 80 -10.77 20.12 37.15
N GLN A 81 -12.07 19.80 37.17
CA GLN A 81 -12.82 19.40 35.99
C GLN A 81 -13.96 20.37 35.66
N SER A 82 -14.31 20.44 34.38
CA SER A 82 -15.45 21.20 33.88
C SER A 82 -16.37 20.32 33.03
N LEU A 83 -17.57 20.82 32.74
CA LEU A 83 -18.52 20.19 31.81
C LEU A 83 -18.54 20.96 30.50
N THR A 84 -18.59 20.24 29.40
CA THR A 84 -18.91 20.81 28.08
C THR A 84 -20.15 20.14 27.51
N ALA A 85 -20.90 20.90 26.72
CA ALA A 85 -22.09 20.44 26.01
C ALA A 85 -22.05 20.94 24.56
N GLY A 86 -22.45 20.10 23.62
CA GLY A 86 -22.35 20.39 22.19
C GLY A 86 -21.35 19.46 21.53
N LYS A 87 -20.35 19.99 20.81
CA LYS A 87 -19.29 19.15 20.22
C LYS A 87 -18.51 18.47 21.33
N LEU A 88 -18.51 17.14 21.32
CA LEU A 88 -17.64 16.36 22.18
C LEU A 88 -16.18 16.64 21.77
N PRO A 89 -15.23 16.64 22.72
CA PRO A 89 -13.82 16.52 22.40
C PRO A 89 -13.65 15.37 21.40
N ALA A 90 -12.78 15.53 20.41
CA ALA A 90 -12.47 14.42 19.54
C ALA A 90 -12.02 13.27 20.43
N ASP A 91 -12.81 12.19 20.50
CA ASP A 91 -12.26 10.92 20.94
C ASP A 91 -11.04 10.69 20.06
N ALA A 92 -9.96 10.16 20.63
CA ALA A 92 -8.81 9.70 19.87
C ALA A 92 -9.19 8.47 19.03
N SER A 93 -10.28 8.54 18.26
CA SER A 93 -10.59 7.63 17.18
C SER A 93 -9.46 7.80 16.18
N THR A 94 -8.45 6.95 16.33
CA THR A 94 -7.42 6.72 15.33
C THR A 94 -8.13 6.55 14.01
N ALA A 95 -7.78 7.37 13.03
CA ALA A 95 -8.39 7.26 11.71
C ALA A 95 -8.29 5.81 11.19
N GLU A 96 -9.22 5.42 10.34
CA GLU A 96 -9.18 4.10 9.71
C GLU A 96 -8.54 4.21 8.33
N VAL A 97 -7.63 3.30 8.00
CA VAL A 97 -7.14 3.14 6.63
C VAL A 97 -8.02 2.12 5.93
N VAL A 98 -8.73 2.55 4.90
CA VAL A 98 -9.76 1.76 4.22
C VAL A 98 -9.50 1.60 2.73
N ALA A 99 -9.99 0.52 2.15
CA ALA A 99 -9.89 0.22 0.74
C ALA A 99 -10.65 1.25 -0.12
N SER A 100 -10.57 1.08 -1.43
CA SER A 100 -11.22 1.94 -2.42
C SER A 100 -12.76 1.95 -2.35
N ASP A 101 -13.37 1.02 -1.62
CA ASP A 101 -14.81 1.03 -1.30
C ASP A 101 -15.18 2.00 -0.15
N GLY A 102 -14.19 2.55 0.56
CA GLY A 102 -14.36 3.44 1.72
C GLY A 102 -14.85 2.74 2.99
N LYS A 103 -14.91 1.40 2.99
CA LYS A 103 -15.54 0.58 4.03
C LYS A 103 -14.62 -0.49 4.57
N THR A 104 -13.89 -1.20 3.71
CA THR A 104 -13.07 -2.34 4.11
C THR A 104 -11.81 -1.86 4.79
N ASP A 105 -11.62 -2.25 6.05
CA ASP A 105 -10.42 -1.95 6.81
C ASP A 105 -9.22 -2.75 6.27
N LEU A 106 -8.13 -2.05 5.92
CA LEU A 106 -6.94 -2.69 5.36
C LEU A 106 -6.26 -3.64 6.35
N THR A 107 -6.39 -3.42 7.66
CA THR A 107 -5.74 -4.25 8.69
C THR A 107 -6.31 -5.68 8.75
N THR A 108 -7.46 -5.91 8.11
CA THR A 108 -8.04 -7.24 7.92
C THR A 108 -7.22 -8.12 6.98
N PHE A 109 -6.44 -7.52 6.07
CA PHE A 109 -5.52 -8.21 5.17
C PHE A 109 -4.13 -8.32 5.81
N PRO A 110 -3.61 -9.53 6.08
CA PRO A 110 -2.31 -9.71 6.72
C PRO A 110 -1.17 -8.95 6.05
N SER A 111 -1.08 -8.96 4.72
CA SER A 111 -0.01 -8.29 3.97
C SER A 111 -0.07 -6.76 4.03
N LEU A 112 -1.22 -6.18 4.41
CA LEU A 112 -1.40 -4.73 4.43
C LEU A 112 -1.32 -4.12 5.83
N ARG A 113 -1.10 -4.92 6.89
CA ARG A 113 -1.13 -4.41 8.28
C ARG A 113 -0.08 -3.34 8.53
N ASP A 114 1.16 -3.61 8.15
CA ASP A 114 2.27 -2.67 8.35
C ASP A 114 2.14 -1.45 7.42
N ILE A 115 1.71 -1.68 6.18
CA ILE A 115 1.38 -0.61 5.21
C ILE A 115 0.29 0.31 5.78
N ALA A 116 -0.80 -0.25 6.32
CA ALA A 116 -1.89 0.51 6.91
C ALA A 116 -1.42 1.30 8.15
N ALA A 117 -0.58 0.71 9.00
CA ALA A 117 0.00 1.39 10.14
C ALA A 117 0.88 2.59 9.71
N THR A 118 1.70 2.41 8.68
CA THR A 118 2.53 3.48 8.11
C THR A 118 1.70 4.59 7.48
N ILE A 119 0.67 4.24 6.69
CA ILE A 119 -0.25 5.22 6.09
C ILE A 119 -0.98 6.00 7.19
N LEU A 120 -1.42 5.35 8.26
CA LEU A 120 -2.11 5.99 9.37
C LEU A 120 -1.24 7.06 10.05
N GLN A 121 0.08 6.85 10.12
CA GLN A 121 1.03 7.79 10.72
C GLN A 121 1.37 8.98 9.81
N ASN A 122 1.35 8.78 8.48
CA ASN A 122 1.91 9.75 7.53
C ASN A 122 0.86 10.47 6.68
N ALA A 123 -0.31 9.88 6.47
CA ALA A 123 -1.35 10.46 5.62
C ALA A 123 -2.39 11.24 6.43
N LYS A 124 -2.96 12.27 5.80
CA LYS A 124 -4.00 13.10 6.44
C LYS A 124 -5.37 12.43 6.29
N PRO A 125 -6.04 12.06 7.39
CA PRO A 125 -7.37 11.49 7.32
C PRO A 125 -8.42 12.56 6.97
N SER A 126 -9.53 12.12 6.37
CA SER A 126 -10.62 13.00 5.94
C SER A 126 -11.98 12.48 6.40
N GLY A 127 -13.02 13.32 6.33
CA GLY A 127 -14.40 12.91 6.61
C GLY A 127 -14.75 12.65 8.08
N GLY A 128 -13.80 12.85 9.00
CA GLY A 128 -14.04 12.77 10.44
C GLY A 128 -14.90 13.91 10.96
N SER A 129 -15.72 13.64 11.96
CA SER A 129 -16.46 14.67 12.69
C SER A 129 -16.60 14.30 14.15
N THR A 130 -16.48 15.28 15.04
CA THR A 130 -16.76 15.07 16.45
C THR A 130 -18.24 14.75 16.66
N GLY A 131 -18.54 13.86 17.61
CA GLY A 131 -19.90 13.62 18.05
C GLY A 131 -20.45 14.82 18.82
N THR A 132 -21.74 14.80 19.14
CA THR A 132 -22.36 15.78 20.03
C THR A 132 -22.86 15.13 21.30
N GLY A 133 -22.73 15.81 22.43
CA GLY A 133 -23.02 15.23 23.74
C GLY A 133 -22.64 16.14 24.90
N VAL A 134 -22.57 15.53 26.08
CA VAL A 134 -22.07 16.15 27.31
C VAL A 134 -20.83 15.37 27.75
N ALA A 135 -19.74 16.07 28.07
CA ALA A 135 -18.49 15.47 28.54
C ALA A 135 -17.88 16.22 29.72
N VAL A 136 -17.05 15.52 30.48
CA VAL A 136 -16.16 16.07 31.49
C VAL A 136 -14.82 16.42 30.84
N LEU A 137 -14.32 17.63 31.07
CA LEU A 137 -13.00 18.08 30.67
C LEU A 137 -12.06 18.17 31.89
N ASN A 138 -10.75 17.99 31.67
CA ASN A 138 -9.73 18.27 32.68
C ASN A 138 -9.42 19.79 32.73
N ALA A 139 -8.47 20.18 33.60
CA ALA A 139 -8.04 21.57 33.74
C ALA A 139 -7.43 22.19 32.46
N ASN A 140 -6.94 21.35 31.53
CA ASN A 140 -6.37 21.79 30.25
C ASN A 140 -7.43 21.90 29.14
N GLY A 141 -8.68 21.48 29.40
CA GLY A 141 -9.76 21.44 28.41
C GLY A 141 -9.85 20.13 27.61
N ASP A 142 -9.05 19.11 27.93
CA ASP A 142 -9.10 17.81 27.25
C ASP A 142 -10.25 16.95 27.77
N GLY A 143 -10.88 16.19 26.88
CA GLY A 143 -11.95 15.25 27.21
C GLY A 143 -11.48 14.12 28.13
N VAL A 144 -12.08 14.01 29.31
CA VAL A 144 -11.82 12.94 30.29
C VAL A 144 -12.84 11.82 30.17
N LYS A 145 -14.12 12.17 29.97
CA LYS A 145 -15.22 11.20 29.92
C LYS A 145 -16.46 11.79 29.24
N ALA A 146 -17.01 11.07 28.26
CA ALA A 146 -18.36 11.35 27.75
C ALA A 146 -19.41 10.88 28.77
N LEU A 147 -20.33 11.77 29.16
CA LEU A 147 -21.43 11.51 30.09
C LEU A 147 -22.73 11.17 29.36
N GLN A 148 -22.94 11.77 28.19
CA GLN A 148 -24.08 11.53 27.32
C GLN A 148 -23.65 11.77 25.88
N VAL A 149 -24.02 10.88 24.96
CA VAL A 149 -23.83 11.08 23.52
C VAL A 149 -25.20 11.22 22.87
N PHE A 150 -25.42 12.32 22.15
CA PHE A 150 -26.63 12.58 21.38
C PHE A 150 -26.47 12.17 19.91
N ALA A 151 -25.32 12.48 19.31
CA ALA A 151 -24.95 12.01 17.98
C ALA A 151 -23.51 11.49 18.04
N LYS A 152 -23.29 10.28 17.53
CA LYS A 152 -21.94 9.74 17.41
C LYS A 152 -21.15 10.53 16.35
N GLY A 153 -19.87 10.74 16.63
CA GLY A 153 -18.94 11.26 15.63
C GLY A 153 -18.77 10.29 14.47
N ARG A 154 -18.14 10.76 13.40
CA ARG A 154 -17.70 9.90 12.29
C ARG A 154 -16.21 9.72 12.41
N THR A 155 -15.75 8.47 12.36
CA THR A 155 -14.32 8.14 12.28
C THR A 155 -13.76 8.73 11.00
N ALA A 156 -12.64 9.46 11.12
CA ALA A 156 -11.92 9.94 9.96
C ALA A 156 -11.32 8.76 9.20
N LYS A 157 -11.27 8.84 7.87
CA LYS A 157 -10.76 7.76 7.03
C LYS A 157 -9.66 8.23 6.10
N ILE A 158 -8.70 7.36 5.86
CA ILE A 158 -7.71 7.47 4.79
C ILE A 158 -8.08 6.39 3.78
N LYS A 159 -8.58 6.83 2.62
CA LYS A 159 -8.99 5.94 1.54
C LYS A 159 -7.79 5.61 0.66
N THR A 160 -7.53 4.33 0.42
CA THR A 160 -6.47 3.86 -0.49
C THR A 160 -7.03 3.50 -1.86
N THR A 161 -6.14 3.16 -2.79
CA THR A 161 -6.48 2.63 -4.12
C THR A 161 -6.77 1.13 -4.12
N ILE A 162 -6.50 0.43 -3.01
CA ILE A 162 -6.65 -1.03 -2.89
C ILE A 162 -8.09 -1.46 -3.21
N ASP A 163 -8.26 -2.43 -4.10
CA ASP A 163 -9.53 -3.08 -4.37
C ASP A 163 -9.68 -4.24 -3.37
N ALA A 164 -10.67 -4.14 -2.47
CA ALA A 164 -10.85 -5.11 -1.39
C ALA A 164 -11.08 -6.54 -1.89
N HIS A 165 -11.77 -6.70 -3.03
CA HIS A 165 -12.00 -8.02 -3.62
C HIS A 165 -10.70 -8.58 -4.20
N LEU A 166 -10.02 -7.79 -5.04
CA LEU A 166 -8.78 -8.23 -5.66
C LEU A 166 -7.67 -8.46 -4.63
N GLN A 167 -7.65 -7.70 -3.54
CA GLN A 167 -6.75 -7.92 -2.42
C GLN A 167 -7.01 -9.26 -1.73
N ALA A 168 -8.27 -9.63 -1.50
CA ALA A 168 -8.62 -10.94 -0.95
C ALA A 168 -8.18 -12.09 -1.89
N VAL A 169 -8.35 -11.92 -3.20
CA VAL A 169 -7.85 -12.86 -4.22
C VAL A 169 -6.32 -12.97 -4.12
N ALA A 170 -5.61 -11.85 -4.06
CA ALA A 170 -4.16 -11.82 -3.97
C ALA A 170 -3.65 -12.53 -2.70
N GLU A 171 -4.29 -12.28 -1.55
CA GLU A 171 -3.99 -12.91 -0.25
C GLU A 171 -4.17 -14.44 -0.25
N SER A 172 -5.13 -14.94 -1.03
CA SER A 172 -5.35 -16.36 -1.23
C SER A 172 -4.35 -16.94 -2.24
N ALA A 173 -4.07 -16.21 -3.32
CA ALA A 173 -3.23 -16.66 -4.41
C ALA A 173 -1.77 -16.90 -3.97
N VAL A 174 -1.21 -16.04 -3.12
CA VAL A 174 0.15 -16.23 -2.56
C VAL A 174 0.26 -17.37 -1.53
N LYS A 175 -0.87 -17.99 -1.17
CA LYS A 175 -0.97 -19.16 -0.28
C LYS A 175 -1.47 -20.40 -1.02
N ASP A 176 -1.55 -20.35 -2.36
CA ASP A 176 -2.10 -21.45 -3.14
C ASP A 176 -1.25 -22.71 -2.96
N SER A 177 -1.93 -23.86 -2.83
CA SER A 177 -1.29 -25.14 -2.52
C SER A 177 -0.16 -25.56 -3.47
N PRO A 178 -0.18 -25.25 -4.80
CA PRO A 178 0.94 -25.56 -5.69
C PRO A 178 2.25 -24.86 -5.33
N LEU A 179 2.19 -23.75 -4.57
CA LEU A 179 3.38 -23.02 -4.12
C LEU A 179 4.11 -23.75 -2.99
N GLN A 180 3.44 -24.67 -2.28
CA GLN A 180 4.02 -25.44 -1.18
C GLN A 180 4.67 -24.54 -0.12
N ASP A 181 3.93 -23.53 0.34
CA ASP A 181 4.34 -22.54 1.37
C ASP A 181 5.61 -21.75 1.06
N LYS A 182 6.05 -21.72 -0.21
CA LYS A 182 7.20 -20.93 -0.64
C LYS A 182 6.93 -19.44 -0.47
N PRO A 183 7.93 -18.66 0.00
CA PRO A 183 7.81 -17.21 0.07
C PRO A 183 7.40 -16.65 -1.29
N SER A 184 6.37 -15.82 -1.30
CA SER A 184 5.76 -15.33 -2.53
C SER A 184 5.35 -13.88 -2.36
N GLY A 185 5.42 -13.10 -3.43
CA GLY A 185 4.96 -11.71 -3.46
C GLY A 185 4.25 -11.41 -4.78
N THR A 186 3.16 -10.65 -4.72
CA THR A 186 2.42 -10.22 -5.90
C THR A 186 1.91 -8.79 -5.76
N VAL A 187 1.93 -8.05 -6.87
CA VAL A 187 1.34 -6.72 -6.98
C VAL A 187 0.43 -6.67 -8.20
N ALA A 188 -0.76 -6.07 -8.03
CA ALA A 188 -1.67 -5.76 -9.12
C ALA A 188 -1.89 -4.25 -9.23
N LEU A 189 -1.81 -3.73 -10.45
CA LEU A 189 -1.98 -2.33 -10.79
C LEU A 189 -3.17 -2.17 -11.76
N ASP A 190 -3.93 -1.08 -11.61
CA ASP A 190 -4.69 -0.54 -12.74
C ASP A 190 -3.66 0.02 -13.72
N TRP A 191 -3.52 -0.62 -14.87
CA TRP A 191 -2.48 -0.23 -15.82
C TRP A 191 -2.68 1.17 -16.42
N ARG A 192 -3.90 1.73 -16.35
CA ARG A 192 -4.19 3.07 -16.89
C ARG A 192 -3.71 4.18 -15.97
N SER A 193 -3.91 4.01 -14.67
CA SER A 193 -3.69 5.06 -13.68
C SER A 193 -2.46 4.83 -12.80
N GLY A 194 -1.87 3.63 -12.80
CA GLY A 194 -0.83 3.27 -11.83
C GLY A 194 -1.40 3.05 -10.42
N HIS A 195 -2.72 3.00 -10.24
CA HIS A 195 -3.27 2.69 -8.93
C HIS A 195 -2.89 1.29 -8.49
N ILE A 196 -2.31 1.15 -7.31
CA ILE A 196 -2.04 -0.15 -6.70
C ILE A 196 -3.37 -0.71 -6.20
N LEU A 197 -3.81 -1.81 -6.81
CA LEU A 197 -5.08 -2.45 -6.50
C LEU A 197 -4.92 -3.59 -5.49
N ALA A 198 -3.79 -4.28 -5.48
CA ALA A 198 -3.49 -5.31 -4.50
C ALA A 198 -1.97 -5.44 -4.25
N ILE A 199 -1.60 -5.72 -3.01
CA ILE A 199 -0.25 -6.09 -2.57
C ILE A 199 -0.41 -7.28 -1.63
N ALA A 200 0.09 -8.46 -1.99
CA ALA A 200 0.04 -9.62 -1.10
C ALA A 200 1.38 -10.35 -1.10
N HIS A 201 1.74 -10.89 0.06
CA HIS A 201 2.97 -11.65 0.23
C HIS A 201 2.87 -12.70 1.34
N THR A 202 3.79 -13.66 1.31
CA THR A 202 4.04 -14.68 2.32
C THR A 202 5.55 -14.83 2.53
N GLY A 203 5.95 -15.50 3.62
CA GLY A 203 7.36 -15.70 3.96
C GLY A 203 7.82 -14.80 5.10
N ALA A 204 9.02 -15.10 5.62
CA ALA A 204 9.61 -14.41 6.76
C ALA A 204 10.46 -13.19 6.37
N ASP A 205 10.81 -13.06 5.09
CA ASP A 205 11.75 -12.04 4.58
C ASP A 205 11.11 -10.65 4.36
N GLY A 206 9.96 -10.42 4.98
CA GLY A 206 9.20 -9.17 4.88
C GLY A 206 8.29 -9.12 3.65
N ASP A 207 8.02 -7.89 3.18
CA ASP A 207 7.13 -7.66 2.04
C ASP A 207 7.86 -7.90 0.71
N ILE A 208 7.86 -9.15 0.25
CA ILE A 208 8.46 -9.56 -1.03
C ILE A 208 7.80 -8.83 -2.22
N ALA A 209 6.55 -8.41 -2.11
CA ALA A 209 5.82 -7.81 -3.22
C ALA A 209 6.35 -6.41 -3.59
N ILE A 210 6.76 -5.60 -2.62
CA ILE A 210 7.25 -4.23 -2.85
C ILE A 210 8.71 -4.02 -2.43
N ASN A 211 9.28 -4.89 -1.60
CA ASN A 211 10.66 -4.78 -1.09
C ASN A 211 11.55 -5.98 -1.46
N GLY A 212 10.98 -7.07 -1.96
CA GLY A 212 11.70 -8.28 -2.39
C GLY A 212 12.52 -8.03 -3.65
N ILE A 213 13.76 -7.59 -3.47
CA ILE A 213 14.69 -7.29 -4.55
C ILE A 213 15.44 -8.54 -5.00
N LYS A 214 15.09 -9.08 -6.17
CA LYS A 214 15.72 -10.29 -6.72
C LYS A 214 16.05 -10.10 -8.20
N SER A 215 16.85 -10.99 -8.76
CA SER A 215 17.06 -11.05 -10.21
C SER A 215 15.71 -11.33 -10.92
N PRO A 216 15.22 -10.45 -11.82
CA PRO A 216 13.92 -10.61 -12.49
C PRO A 216 13.91 -11.75 -13.53
N GLY A 217 15.09 -12.24 -13.89
CA GLY A 217 15.26 -13.23 -14.94
C GLY A 217 14.62 -12.78 -16.26
N SER A 218 14.10 -13.74 -17.02
CA SER A 218 13.58 -13.48 -18.37
C SER A 218 12.40 -12.50 -18.47
N THR A 219 11.81 -12.03 -17.36
CA THR A 219 10.85 -10.90 -17.40
C THR A 219 11.53 -9.61 -17.90
N MET A 220 12.82 -9.44 -17.62
CA MET A 220 13.64 -8.31 -18.08
C MET A 220 13.75 -8.19 -19.60
N LYS A 221 13.53 -9.31 -20.33
CA LYS A 221 13.55 -9.32 -21.80
C LYS A 221 12.48 -8.39 -22.42
N ILE A 222 11.48 -7.95 -21.64
CA ILE A 222 10.57 -6.88 -22.07
C ILE A 222 11.34 -5.59 -22.33
N ILE A 223 12.14 -5.14 -21.36
CA ILE A 223 12.96 -3.92 -21.46
C ILE A 223 14.07 -4.12 -22.50
N THR A 224 14.73 -5.29 -22.50
CA THR A 224 15.75 -5.60 -23.53
C THR A 224 15.16 -5.53 -24.94
N SER A 225 13.95 -6.05 -25.15
CA SER A 225 13.28 -5.96 -26.46
C SER A 225 12.95 -4.52 -26.84
N ALA A 226 12.47 -3.71 -25.89
CA ALA A 226 12.19 -2.30 -26.11
C ALA A 226 13.45 -1.56 -26.56
N ALA A 227 14.57 -1.73 -25.84
CA ALA A 227 15.86 -1.16 -26.19
C ALA A 227 16.34 -1.60 -27.58
N LEU A 228 16.19 -2.88 -27.94
CA LEU A 228 16.54 -3.38 -29.28
C LEU A 228 15.69 -2.72 -30.38
N PHE A 229 14.41 -2.46 -30.13
CA PHE A 229 13.53 -1.79 -31.09
C PHE A 229 13.87 -0.30 -31.22
N ASP A 230 14.06 0.38 -30.10
CA ASP A 230 14.20 1.83 -30.06
C ASP A 230 15.63 2.31 -30.37
N LYS A 231 16.67 1.56 -29.94
CA LYS A 231 18.07 1.93 -30.15
C LYS A 231 18.69 1.32 -31.40
N ALA A 232 18.25 0.12 -31.79
CA ALA A 232 18.82 -0.61 -32.93
C ALA A 232 17.86 -0.76 -34.12
N SER A 233 16.65 -0.18 -34.05
CA SER A 233 15.64 -0.24 -35.11
C SER A 233 15.27 -1.67 -35.51
N LEU A 234 15.42 -2.63 -34.61
CA LEU A 234 15.00 -4.01 -34.84
C LEU A 234 13.47 -4.13 -34.77
N THR A 235 12.97 -5.26 -35.25
CA THR A 235 11.53 -5.58 -35.27
C THR A 235 11.32 -6.99 -34.73
N PRO A 236 10.08 -7.37 -34.37
CA PRO A 236 9.78 -8.75 -33.97
C PRO A 236 10.19 -9.80 -35.01
N SER A 237 10.27 -9.44 -36.30
CA SER A 237 10.72 -10.31 -37.39
C SER A 237 12.23 -10.32 -37.63
N SER A 238 13.01 -9.47 -36.96
CA SER A 238 14.47 -9.47 -37.12
C SER A 238 15.06 -10.82 -36.70
N PRO A 239 16.11 -11.32 -37.38
CA PRO A 239 16.76 -12.57 -37.01
C PRO A 239 17.36 -12.52 -35.60
N ALA A 240 17.02 -13.50 -34.78
CA ALA A 240 17.55 -13.71 -33.44
C ALA A 240 17.80 -15.22 -33.21
N PRO A 241 18.85 -15.79 -33.83
CA PRO A 241 19.17 -17.22 -33.71
C PRO A 241 19.20 -17.68 -32.25
N CYS A 242 18.47 -18.75 -31.95
CA CYS A 242 18.46 -19.39 -30.64
C CYS A 242 19.35 -20.62 -30.67
N THR A 243 20.52 -20.54 -30.05
CA THR A 243 21.48 -21.66 -29.96
C THR A 243 21.35 -22.38 -28.62
N ASN A 244 21.85 -23.61 -28.52
CA ASN A 244 21.85 -24.39 -27.27
C ASN A 244 22.65 -23.72 -26.14
N SER A 245 23.74 -23.06 -26.51
CA SER A 245 24.57 -22.27 -25.61
C SER A 245 25.19 -21.09 -26.36
N LEU A 246 25.67 -20.12 -25.59
CA LEU A 246 26.43 -18.98 -26.09
C LEU A 246 27.53 -18.66 -25.08
N THR A 247 28.76 -18.46 -25.56
CA THR A 247 29.84 -17.92 -24.72
C THR A 247 29.95 -16.42 -24.97
N ALA A 248 29.86 -15.62 -23.91
CA ALA A 248 30.06 -14.19 -23.94
C ALA A 248 30.90 -13.77 -22.72
N ASN A 249 31.92 -12.93 -22.94
CA ASN A 249 32.87 -12.51 -21.90
C ASN A 249 33.40 -13.67 -21.03
N SER A 250 33.81 -14.76 -21.68
CA SER A 250 34.34 -15.98 -21.04
C SER A 250 33.36 -16.75 -20.13
N GLN A 251 32.08 -16.36 -20.10
CA GLN A 251 31.01 -17.09 -19.43
C GLN A 251 30.15 -17.82 -20.48
N THR A 252 29.82 -19.09 -20.19
CA THR A 252 28.91 -19.86 -21.04
C THR A 252 27.51 -19.82 -20.48
N PHE A 253 26.56 -19.40 -21.31
CA PHE A 253 25.14 -19.29 -20.99
C PHE A 253 24.36 -20.40 -21.68
N HIS A 254 23.34 -20.88 -20.99
CA HIS A 254 22.41 -21.90 -21.47
C HIS A 254 20.97 -21.36 -21.46
N ASN A 255 20.11 -21.97 -22.25
CA ASN A 255 18.68 -21.77 -22.12
C ASN A 255 18.10 -22.65 -21.02
N ASP A 256 16.93 -22.27 -20.50
CA ASP A 256 16.14 -23.10 -19.60
C ASP A 256 15.88 -24.50 -20.22
N PRO A 257 15.79 -25.56 -19.40
CA PRO A 257 15.49 -26.89 -19.88
C PRO A 257 14.24 -26.94 -20.78
N GLY A 258 14.35 -27.58 -21.94
CA GLY A 258 13.26 -27.73 -22.91
C GLY A 258 13.22 -26.70 -24.04
N VAL A 259 14.01 -25.62 -23.96
CA VAL A 259 14.17 -24.70 -25.09
C VAL A 259 14.99 -25.37 -26.20
N THR A 260 14.36 -25.60 -27.35
CA THR A 260 15.02 -26.19 -28.52
C THR A 260 15.75 -25.12 -29.33
N ALA A 261 16.99 -25.39 -29.73
CA ALA A 261 17.72 -24.50 -30.63
C ALA A 261 16.95 -24.29 -31.95
N ASN A 262 16.90 -23.05 -32.38
CA ASN A 262 16.34 -22.63 -33.66
C ASN A 262 17.25 -21.54 -34.27
N PRO A 263 18.18 -21.92 -35.18
CA PRO A 263 19.08 -20.97 -35.83
C PRO A 263 18.37 -19.93 -36.71
N ALA A 264 17.13 -20.21 -37.12
CA ALA A 264 16.30 -19.31 -37.93
C ALA A 264 15.28 -18.52 -37.09
N ALA A 265 15.39 -18.55 -35.77
CA ALA A 265 14.47 -17.83 -34.89
C ALA A 265 14.51 -16.32 -35.17
N THR A 266 13.35 -15.70 -35.04
CA THR A 266 13.15 -14.24 -34.99
C THR A 266 13.10 -13.76 -33.53
N ILE A 267 13.21 -12.45 -33.29
CA ILE A 267 13.04 -11.87 -31.93
C ILE A 267 11.71 -12.32 -31.32
N ALA A 268 10.61 -12.31 -32.08
CA ALA A 268 9.30 -12.77 -31.59
C ALA A 268 9.31 -14.23 -31.12
N GLN A 269 9.95 -15.11 -31.90
CA GLN A 269 10.06 -16.54 -31.55
C GLN A 269 10.97 -16.74 -30.33
N ALA A 270 12.13 -16.08 -30.31
CA ALA A 270 13.06 -16.12 -29.18
C ALA A 270 12.41 -15.61 -27.89
N PHE A 271 11.62 -14.52 -27.96
CA PHE A 271 10.86 -13.99 -26.82
C PHE A 271 9.78 -14.97 -26.35
N THR A 272 9.06 -15.59 -27.29
CA THR A 272 7.96 -16.54 -27.02
C THR A 272 8.44 -17.78 -26.27
N VAL A 273 9.60 -18.34 -26.65
CA VAL A 273 10.22 -19.50 -25.98
C VAL A 273 11.23 -19.11 -24.90
N SER A 274 11.35 -17.81 -24.62
CA SER A 274 12.28 -17.27 -23.61
C SER A 274 13.75 -17.64 -23.84
N CYS A 275 14.23 -17.69 -25.08
CA CYS A 275 15.62 -18.04 -25.40
C CYS A 275 16.62 -17.06 -24.76
N ASN A 276 17.56 -17.54 -23.95
CA ASN A 276 18.58 -16.72 -23.31
C ASN A 276 19.67 -16.34 -24.31
N THR A 277 20.14 -17.31 -25.10
CA THR A 277 21.29 -17.12 -26.01
C THR A 277 21.02 -16.05 -27.07
N SER A 278 19.80 -15.98 -27.61
CA SER A 278 19.40 -14.92 -28.55
C SER A 278 19.49 -13.53 -27.93
N PHE A 279 18.92 -13.34 -26.72
CA PHE A 279 18.87 -12.04 -26.06
C PHE A 279 20.25 -11.56 -25.60
N ILE A 280 21.11 -12.47 -25.14
CA ILE A 280 22.50 -12.14 -24.81
C ILE A 280 23.25 -11.73 -26.07
N LYS A 281 23.15 -12.53 -27.15
CA LYS A 281 23.82 -12.25 -28.42
C LYS A 281 23.40 -10.89 -28.98
N ASP A 282 22.09 -10.64 -29.10
CA ASP A 282 21.57 -9.42 -29.71
C ASP A 282 21.80 -8.22 -28.79
N GLY A 283 21.64 -8.38 -27.47
CA GLY A 283 21.98 -7.35 -26.48
C GLY A 283 23.43 -6.88 -26.61
N PHE A 284 24.38 -7.81 -26.65
CA PHE A 284 25.79 -7.45 -26.90
C PHE A 284 26.00 -6.77 -28.23
N HIS A 285 25.44 -7.33 -29.29
CA HIS A 285 25.75 -6.86 -30.64
C HIS A 285 25.18 -5.47 -30.92
N TYR A 286 24.02 -5.14 -30.34
CA TYR A 286 23.27 -3.93 -30.68
C TYR A 286 23.21 -2.89 -29.56
N LEU A 287 23.32 -3.30 -28.29
CA LEU A 287 23.18 -2.42 -27.14
C LEU A 287 24.51 -2.14 -26.42
N VAL A 288 25.60 -2.81 -26.82
CA VAL A 288 26.94 -2.52 -26.31
C VAL A 288 27.78 -1.85 -27.40
N ASN A 289 28.23 -0.62 -27.14
CA ASN A 289 29.04 0.14 -28.09
C ASN A 289 30.34 0.61 -27.41
N ASN A 290 31.50 0.19 -27.94
CA ASN A 290 32.82 0.52 -27.35
C ASN A 290 32.94 0.19 -25.84
N GLY A 291 32.25 -0.85 -25.38
CA GLY A 291 32.23 -1.29 -23.98
C GLY A 291 31.18 -0.60 -23.09
N ASP A 292 30.46 0.40 -23.61
CA ASP A 292 29.32 1.03 -22.95
C ASP A 292 28.06 0.18 -23.11
N ALA A 293 27.43 -0.20 -22.00
CA ALA A 293 26.19 -0.99 -21.94
C ALA A 293 25.02 -0.24 -21.27
N SER A 294 25.10 1.10 -21.21
CA SER A 294 24.09 1.97 -20.60
C SER A 294 22.74 1.93 -21.31
N ALA A 295 22.67 1.49 -22.57
CA ALA A 295 21.43 1.52 -23.36
C ALA A 295 20.25 0.78 -22.70
N LEU A 296 20.51 -0.31 -21.96
CA LEU A 296 19.46 -1.03 -21.22
C LEU A 296 19.00 -0.27 -19.98
N HIS A 297 19.95 0.32 -19.23
CA HIS A 297 19.66 1.20 -18.09
C HIS A 297 18.83 2.41 -18.55
N ASP A 298 19.29 3.09 -19.60
CA ASP A 298 18.64 4.27 -20.16
C ASP A 298 17.22 3.97 -20.62
N GLU A 299 16.98 2.81 -21.25
CA GLU A 299 15.63 2.40 -21.63
C GLU A 299 14.73 2.22 -20.40
N ALA A 300 15.23 1.55 -19.36
CA ALA A 300 14.48 1.33 -18.14
C ALA A 300 14.15 2.63 -17.40
N VAL A 301 15.12 3.54 -17.26
CA VAL A 301 14.91 4.85 -16.61
C VAL A 301 13.99 5.73 -17.46
N ASN A 302 14.34 5.92 -18.73
CA ASN A 302 13.70 6.94 -19.55
C ASN A 302 12.30 6.53 -20.00
N VAL A 303 12.04 5.24 -20.23
CA VAL A 303 10.78 4.77 -20.83
C VAL A 303 9.91 4.03 -19.81
N PHE A 304 10.51 3.20 -18.96
CA PHE A 304 9.78 2.38 -17.98
C PHE A 304 9.73 2.98 -16.58
N GLY A 305 10.25 4.19 -16.39
CA GLY A 305 10.20 4.91 -15.10
C GLY A 305 10.95 4.19 -13.98
N MET A 306 12.01 3.46 -14.31
CA MET A 306 12.92 2.88 -13.32
C MET A 306 13.61 4.02 -12.55
N GLY A 307 13.48 4.02 -11.23
CA GLY A 307 14.07 5.03 -10.37
C GLY A 307 13.42 5.06 -8.99
N SER A 308 13.80 6.05 -8.19
CA SER A 308 13.28 6.26 -6.84
C SER A 308 12.01 7.10 -6.87
N TRP A 309 10.86 6.48 -6.65
CA TRP A 309 9.57 7.15 -6.56
C TRP A 309 8.76 6.67 -5.35
N SER A 310 7.87 7.53 -4.83
CA SER A 310 7.05 7.21 -3.66
C SER A 310 5.69 6.66 -4.07
N VAL A 311 5.24 5.54 -3.49
CA VAL A 311 3.85 5.09 -3.67
C VAL A 311 2.84 5.93 -2.87
N GLY A 312 3.29 6.85 -2.02
CA GLY A 312 2.45 7.66 -1.13
C GLY A 312 2.28 7.09 0.27
N GLY A 313 1.79 7.92 1.19
CA GLY A 313 1.47 7.51 2.57
C GLY A 313 2.66 7.06 3.42
N GLY A 314 3.89 7.44 3.05
CA GLY A 314 5.12 7.07 3.76
C GLY A 314 5.54 5.61 3.61
N VAL A 315 4.86 4.83 2.75
CA VAL A 315 5.20 3.43 2.50
C VAL A 315 6.52 3.37 1.73
N ALA A 316 7.51 2.71 2.32
CA ALA A 316 8.81 2.51 1.71
C ALA A 316 8.77 1.35 0.70
N THR A 317 9.43 1.54 -0.43
CA THR A 317 9.62 0.55 -1.48
C THR A 317 11.09 0.44 -1.82
N THR A 318 11.56 -0.75 -2.20
CA THR A 318 12.93 -0.92 -2.68
C THR A 318 13.01 -0.59 -4.17
N ASP A 319 13.98 0.24 -4.54
CA ASP A 319 14.19 0.63 -5.93
C ASP A 319 14.81 -0.50 -6.76
N PRO A 320 14.32 -0.76 -7.98
CA PRO A 320 14.96 -1.67 -8.93
C PRO A 320 16.31 -1.10 -9.42
N SER A 321 17.18 -1.98 -9.93
CA SER A 321 18.47 -1.58 -10.49
C SER A 321 18.82 -2.35 -11.76
N ILE A 322 19.17 -1.62 -12.80
CA ILE A 322 19.90 -2.11 -13.98
C ILE A 322 21.16 -1.26 -14.05
N PRO A 323 22.35 -1.75 -13.68
CA PRO A 323 23.54 -0.90 -13.65
C PRO A 323 23.98 -0.48 -15.06
N ALA A 324 24.36 0.78 -15.22
CA ALA A 324 24.72 1.35 -16.53
C ALA A 324 26.13 0.97 -16.99
N ASP A 325 27.04 0.69 -16.05
CA ASP A 325 28.47 0.55 -16.24
C ASP A 325 28.97 -0.89 -16.00
N LEU A 326 28.19 -1.88 -16.45
CA LEU A 326 28.57 -3.29 -16.32
C LEU A 326 29.68 -3.71 -17.28
N GLN A 327 30.57 -4.57 -16.78
CA GLN A 327 31.66 -5.18 -17.52
C GLN A 327 31.64 -6.70 -17.32
N GLY A 328 32.31 -7.44 -18.21
CA GLY A 328 32.50 -8.89 -18.05
C GLY A 328 31.21 -9.72 -18.16
N GLY A 329 31.11 -10.80 -17.38
CA GLY A 329 29.96 -11.72 -17.42
C GLY A 329 28.63 -11.06 -17.05
N ASP A 330 28.62 -10.11 -16.12
CA ASP A 330 27.40 -9.41 -15.71
C ASP A 330 26.85 -8.51 -16.83
N GLN A 331 27.72 -7.97 -17.68
CA GLN A 331 27.31 -7.24 -18.89
C GLN A 331 26.50 -8.13 -19.85
N ALA A 332 26.77 -9.44 -19.87
CA ALA A 332 26.00 -10.42 -20.64
C ALA A 332 24.67 -10.76 -19.96
N ALA A 333 24.76 -11.05 -18.66
CA ALA A 333 23.66 -11.57 -17.88
C ALA A 333 22.50 -10.56 -17.75
N GLN A 334 22.79 -9.26 -17.75
CA GLN A 334 21.76 -8.22 -17.63
C GLN A 334 20.68 -8.29 -18.72
N PHE A 335 21.03 -8.69 -19.94
CA PHE A 335 20.10 -8.74 -21.07
C PHE A 335 18.99 -9.79 -20.89
N ILE A 336 19.19 -10.71 -19.95
CA ILE A 336 18.23 -11.72 -19.54
C ILE A 336 17.79 -11.57 -18.07
N GLY A 337 18.06 -10.43 -17.44
CA GLY A 337 17.68 -10.14 -16.06
C GLY A 337 18.43 -10.92 -15.00
N GLN A 338 19.69 -11.28 -15.26
CA GLN A 338 20.60 -11.93 -14.31
C GLN A 338 21.86 -11.07 -14.09
N GLY A 339 22.79 -11.56 -13.27
CA GLY A 339 23.97 -10.84 -12.84
C GLY A 339 23.63 -9.94 -11.66
N THR A 340 23.86 -8.64 -11.79
CA THR A 340 23.61 -7.64 -10.75
C THR A 340 22.31 -6.85 -10.95
N VAL A 341 21.51 -7.22 -11.96
CA VAL A 341 20.19 -6.64 -12.21
C VAL A 341 19.21 -7.09 -11.14
N THR A 342 18.43 -6.16 -10.60
CA THR A 342 17.46 -6.44 -9.56
C THR A 342 16.13 -5.74 -9.78
N ALA A 343 15.04 -6.38 -9.35
CA ALA A 343 13.69 -5.85 -9.45
C ALA A 343 12.79 -6.39 -8.33
N THR A 344 11.68 -5.68 -8.11
CA THR A 344 10.56 -6.11 -7.26
C THR A 344 9.35 -6.50 -8.12
N PRO A 345 8.41 -7.29 -7.58
CA PRO A 345 7.11 -7.51 -8.23
C PRO A 345 6.37 -6.22 -8.56
N LEU A 346 6.43 -5.21 -7.68
CA LEU A 346 5.91 -3.87 -7.95
C LEU A 346 6.48 -3.27 -9.25
N PHE A 347 7.80 -3.28 -9.44
CA PHE A 347 8.43 -2.76 -10.64
C PHE A 347 8.06 -3.59 -11.89
N MET A 348 8.07 -4.92 -11.81
CA MET A 348 7.71 -5.78 -12.94
C MET A 348 6.22 -5.68 -13.32
N ALA A 349 5.33 -5.39 -12.38
CA ALA A 349 3.92 -5.08 -12.67
C ALA A 349 3.82 -3.73 -13.40
N SER A 350 4.61 -2.73 -12.99
CA SER A 350 4.70 -1.43 -13.67
C SER A 350 5.24 -1.53 -15.11
N VAL A 351 6.20 -2.43 -15.35
CA VAL A 351 6.70 -2.72 -16.71
C VAL A 351 5.59 -3.25 -17.61
N ALA A 352 4.80 -4.23 -17.14
CA ALA A 352 3.65 -4.73 -17.89
C ALA A 352 2.55 -3.66 -18.08
N ALA A 353 2.31 -2.84 -17.06
CA ALA A 353 1.40 -1.70 -17.15
C ALA A 353 1.83 -0.72 -18.24
N THR A 354 3.11 -0.35 -18.27
CA THR A 354 3.68 0.57 -19.26
C THR A 354 3.49 0.08 -20.69
N VAL A 355 3.75 -1.21 -20.95
CA VAL A 355 3.50 -1.83 -22.26
C VAL A 355 2.03 -1.77 -22.63
N ARG A 356 1.13 -2.11 -21.70
CA ARG A 356 -0.31 -2.15 -21.96
C ARG A 356 -0.90 -0.75 -22.15
N ASN A 357 -0.43 0.21 -21.38
CA ASN A 357 -0.90 1.59 -21.35
C ASN A 357 -0.31 2.45 -22.48
N VAL A 358 0.77 1.97 -23.12
CA VAL A 358 1.56 2.78 -24.05
C VAL A 358 2.09 4.05 -23.36
N GLY A 359 2.54 3.90 -22.12
CA GLY A 359 3.04 4.99 -21.31
C GLY A 359 3.17 4.60 -19.84
N PHE A 360 4.23 5.10 -19.19
CA PHE A 360 4.44 4.86 -17.77
C PHE A 360 3.45 5.67 -16.92
N ALA A 361 2.87 5.02 -15.92
CA ALA A 361 2.10 5.65 -14.85
C ALA A 361 2.65 5.14 -13.51
N GLN A 362 3.23 6.04 -12.71
CA GLN A 362 3.87 5.68 -11.44
C GLN A 362 2.89 4.94 -10.51
N PRO A 363 3.27 3.82 -9.90
CA PRO A 363 2.45 3.17 -8.90
C PRO A 363 2.14 4.07 -7.69
N ILE A 364 0.87 4.21 -7.31
CA ILE A 364 0.42 4.94 -6.11
C ILE A 364 -0.62 4.16 -5.31
N ILE A 365 -0.56 4.25 -3.97
CA ILE A 365 -1.47 3.58 -3.03
C ILE A 365 -2.54 4.52 -2.46
N LEU A 366 -2.31 5.84 -2.52
CA LEU A 366 -3.28 6.86 -2.10
C LEU A 366 -3.79 7.62 -3.32
N PRO A 367 -5.11 7.80 -3.47
CA PRO A 367 -5.68 8.51 -4.60
C PRO A 367 -5.30 10.00 -4.54
N GLY A 368 -4.92 10.56 -5.69
CA GLY A 368 -4.58 11.98 -5.82
C GLY A 368 -3.16 12.34 -5.37
N GLU A 369 -2.32 11.35 -5.06
CA GLU A 369 -0.88 11.55 -4.90
C GLU A 369 -0.26 12.09 -6.20
N HIS A 370 0.81 12.87 -6.05
CA HIS A 370 1.61 13.28 -7.19
C HIS A 370 2.28 12.06 -7.83
N GLN A 371 2.16 11.95 -9.15
CA GLN A 371 2.81 10.90 -9.93
C GLN A 371 3.87 11.54 -10.82
N GLU A 372 5.11 11.12 -10.62
CA GLU A 372 6.22 11.38 -11.53
C GLU A 372 5.96 10.72 -12.89
N THR A 373 6.48 11.36 -13.93
CA THR A 373 6.42 10.84 -15.30
C THR A 373 7.79 10.30 -15.71
N ALA A 374 7.80 9.25 -16.53
CA ALA A 374 9.03 8.82 -17.19
C ALA A 374 9.51 9.93 -18.16
N PRO A 375 10.83 10.17 -18.29
CA PRO A 375 11.39 11.18 -19.19
C PRO A 375 10.94 11.07 -20.66
N GLN A 376 10.65 9.86 -21.12
CA GLN A 376 10.24 9.53 -22.48
C GLN A 376 9.00 8.62 -22.45
N GLN A 377 8.12 8.81 -23.42
CA GLN A 377 7.00 7.91 -23.62
C GLN A 377 7.43 6.74 -24.51
N ILE A 378 6.98 5.53 -24.18
CA ILE A 378 7.17 4.37 -25.05
C ILE A 378 6.53 4.65 -26.42
N SER A 379 7.25 4.35 -27.50
CA SER A 379 6.69 4.57 -28.83
C SER A 379 5.51 3.62 -29.07
N GLY A 380 4.46 4.10 -29.74
CA GLY A 380 3.31 3.25 -30.08
C GLY A 380 3.69 2.00 -30.90
N ARG A 381 4.76 2.10 -31.69
CA ARG A 381 5.35 0.97 -32.42
C ARG A 381 5.94 -0.07 -31.46
N THR A 382 6.80 0.36 -30.54
CA THR A 382 7.46 -0.52 -29.56
C THR A 382 6.45 -1.16 -28.62
N ALA A 383 5.46 -0.40 -28.14
CA ALA A 383 4.36 -0.95 -27.38
C ALA A 383 3.56 -1.99 -28.17
N CYS A 384 3.21 -1.73 -29.44
CA CYS A 384 2.50 -2.69 -30.29
C CYS A 384 3.29 -3.99 -30.50
N TYR A 385 4.61 -3.89 -30.71
CA TYR A 385 5.50 -5.04 -30.83
C TYR A 385 5.56 -5.86 -29.55
N LEU A 386 5.78 -5.21 -28.41
CA LEU A 386 5.80 -5.88 -27.10
C LEU A 386 4.45 -6.52 -26.78
N GLN A 387 3.34 -5.84 -27.02
CA GLN A 387 2.00 -6.38 -26.79
C GLN A 387 1.74 -7.65 -27.62
N SER A 388 2.17 -7.66 -28.89
CA SER A 388 2.06 -8.83 -29.76
C SER A 388 2.93 -10.00 -29.26
N MET A 389 4.17 -9.73 -28.86
CA MET A 389 5.08 -10.77 -28.36
C MET A 389 4.65 -11.32 -26.99
N MET A 390 4.23 -10.45 -26.08
CA MET A 390 3.68 -10.82 -24.77
C MET A 390 2.38 -11.62 -24.92
N ARG A 391 1.53 -11.31 -25.92
CA ARG A 391 0.39 -12.16 -26.28
C ARG A 391 0.85 -13.55 -26.71
N GLY A 392 1.86 -13.64 -27.58
CA GLY A 392 2.44 -14.91 -28.03
C GLY A 392 2.92 -15.79 -26.88
N VAL A 393 3.61 -15.21 -25.89
CA VAL A 393 4.02 -15.92 -24.67
C VAL A 393 2.82 -16.48 -23.90
N ALA A 394 1.76 -15.67 -23.74
CA ALA A 394 0.57 -16.06 -22.99
C ALA A 394 -0.33 -17.09 -23.70
N THR A 395 -0.37 -17.11 -25.04
CA THR A 395 -1.27 -18.01 -25.78
C THR A 395 -0.61 -19.27 -26.32
N SER A 396 0.68 -19.23 -26.62
CA SER A 396 1.38 -20.33 -27.29
C SER A 396 2.82 -20.54 -26.80
N GLY A 397 3.33 -19.66 -25.93
CA GLY A 397 4.68 -19.74 -25.40
C GLY A 397 4.72 -20.21 -23.96
N THR A 398 5.74 -19.74 -23.24
CA THR A 398 6.07 -20.23 -21.90
C THR A 398 4.98 -20.02 -20.85
N ALA A 399 4.07 -19.06 -21.01
CA ALA A 399 2.96 -18.84 -20.08
C ALA A 399 1.65 -19.54 -20.48
N ALA A 400 1.59 -20.14 -21.68
CA ALA A 400 0.39 -20.78 -22.23
C ALA A 400 -0.24 -21.87 -21.33
N PRO A 401 0.53 -22.72 -20.61
CA PRO A 401 -0.05 -23.72 -19.72
C PRO A 401 -1.00 -23.16 -18.65
N ARG A 402 -0.82 -21.91 -18.24
CA ARG A 402 -1.69 -21.23 -17.27
C ARG A 402 -2.60 -20.20 -17.92
N LEU A 403 -2.06 -19.39 -18.82
CA LEU A 403 -2.78 -18.21 -19.33
C LEU A 403 -3.48 -18.46 -20.68
N GLY A 404 -3.27 -19.63 -21.28
CA GLY A 404 -3.93 -20.03 -22.51
C GLY A 404 -5.45 -19.91 -22.41
N GLY A 405 -6.07 -19.41 -23.48
CA GLY A 405 -7.51 -19.20 -23.56
C GLY A 405 -8.03 -17.92 -22.92
N LEU A 406 -7.20 -17.17 -22.17
CA LEU A 406 -7.62 -15.86 -21.66
C LEU A 406 -7.68 -14.81 -22.78
N ALA A 407 -8.71 -13.97 -22.73
CA ALA A 407 -8.86 -12.85 -23.65
C ALA A 407 -7.96 -11.68 -23.23
N SER A 408 -7.45 -10.93 -24.21
CA SER A 408 -6.68 -9.70 -24.01
C SER A 408 -5.48 -9.82 -23.06
N VAL A 409 -4.94 -11.03 -22.91
CA VAL A 409 -3.79 -11.30 -22.03
C VAL A 409 -2.46 -11.06 -22.75
N GLY A 410 -1.48 -10.52 -22.05
CA GLY A 410 -0.08 -10.56 -22.45
C GLY A 410 0.77 -10.92 -21.23
N ALA A 411 1.85 -11.65 -21.41
CA ALA A 411 2.70 -12.07 -20.31
C ALA A 411 4.18 -12.24 -20.70
N LYS A 412 5.03 -12.33 -19.69
CA LYS A 412 6.40 -12.84 -19.81
C LYS A 412 6.77 -13.63 -18.56
N THR A 413 7.15 -14.90 -18.74
CA THR A 413 7.73 -15.71 -17.65
C THR A 413 9.18 -15.30 -17.39
N GLY A 414 9.64 -15.53 -16.17
CA GLY A 414 11.03 -15.46 -15.79
C GLY A 414 11.41 -16.62 -14.88
N THR A 415 12.67 -17.01 -15.01
CA THR A 415 13.37 -17.94 -14.13
C THR A 415 14.69 -17.25 -13.81
N ALA A 416 15.08 -17.20 -12.55
CA ALA A 416 16.35 -16.64 -12.12
C ALA A 416 17.02 -17.60 -11.15
N GLU A 417 18.24 -18.02 -11.47
CA GLU A 417 19.00 -18.95 -10.65
C GLU A 417 19.70 -18.19 -9.52
N GLU A 418 19.55 -18.67 -8.29
CA GLU A 418 20.35 -18.28 -7.13
C GLU A 418 21.29 -19.42 -6.72
N ALA A 419 22.09 -19.19 -5.68
CA ALA A 419 23.12 -20.16 -5.27
C ALA A 419 22.54 -21.51 -4.82
N ASP A 420 21.36 -21.52 -4.21
CA ASP A 420 20.73 -22.68 -3.57
C ASP A 420 19.34 -23.03 -4.11
N HIS A 421 18.75 -22.17 -4.95
CA HIS A 421 17.40 -22.38 -5.50
C HIS A 421 17.15 -21.55 -6.76
N THR A 422 15.99 -21.75 -7.37
CA THR A 422 15.52 -21.02 -8.55
C THR A 422 14.31 -20.17 -8.20
N ASN A 423 14.27 -18.92 -8.64
CA ASN A 423 13.16 -18.01 -8.44
C ASN A 423 12.22 -17.98 -9.64
N GLY A 424 10.93 -18.18 -9.38
CA GLY A 424 9.89 -18.17 -10.39
C GLY A 424 9.23 -16.81 -10.53
N TRP A 425 9.25 -16.25 -11.74
CA TRP A 425 8.65 -14.96 -12.06
C TRP A 425 7.59 -15.06 -13.14
N LEU A 426 6.56 -14.23 -13.03
CA LEU A 426 5.66 -13.96 -14.13
C LEU A 426 5.12 -12.54 -14.02
N THR A 427 5.23 -11.77 -15.10
CA THR A 427 4.53 -10.50 -15.26
C THR A 427 3.53 -10.59 -16.39
N ALA A 428 2.35 -9.99 -16.23
CA ALA A 428 1.26 -10.08 -17.17
C ALA A 428 0.30 -8.90 -17.09
N TYR A 429 -0.61 -8.79 -18.06
CA TYR A 429 -1.74 -7.88 -18.03
C TYR A 429 -2.97 -8.51 -18.67
N ASN A 430 -4.16 -8.00 -18.34
CA ASN A 430 -5.42 -8.23 -19.07
C ASN A 430 -6.07 -6.88 -19.46
N SER A 431 -7.39 -6.86 -19.69
CA SER A 431 -8.13 -5.63 -20.01
C SER A 431 -8.23 -4.63 -18.86
N ARG A 432 -8.07 -5.08 -17.61
CA ARG A 432 -8.26 -4.28 -16.39
C ARG A 432 -6.95 -4.02 -15.65
N ILE A 433 -6.14 -5.05 -15.42
CA ILE A 433 -4.98 -4.98 -14.53
C ILE A 433 -3.67 -5.37 -15.22
N ALA A 434 -2.57 -4.85 -14.71
CA ALA A 434 -1.24 -5.42 -14.86
C ALA A 434 -0.80 -6.03 -13.52
N VAL A 435 -0.11 -7.17 -13.56
CA VAL A 435 0.23 -7.95 -12.37
C VAL A 435 1.60 -8.57 -12.55
N ALA A 436 2.36 -8.67 -11.47
CA ALA A 436 3.55 -9.50 -11.43
C ALA A 436 3.63 -10.25 -10.10
N ALA A 437 4.17 -11.47 -10.16
CA ALA A 437 4.42 -12.30 -9.01
C ALA A 437 5.85 -12.88 -9.05
N LEU A 438 6.41 -13.01 -7.85
CA LEU A 438 7.65 -13.71 -7.54
C LEU A 438 7.31 -14.84 -6.56
N VAL A 439 7.87 -16.01 -6.81
CA VAL A 439 7.86 -17.15 -5.87
C VAL A 439 9.31 -17.58 -5.66
N GLU A 440 9.80 -17.43 -4.43
CA GLU A 440 11.15 -17.80 -4.06
C GLU A 440 11.29 -19.33 -3.95
N GLY A 441 12.34 -19.88 -4.56
CA GLY A 441 12.53 -21.34 -4.64
C GLY A 441 11.47 -22.07 -5.48
N GLY A 442 10.81 -21.36 -6.39
CA GLY A 442 9.86 -21.93 -7.35
C GLY A 442 10.50 -22.87 -8.39
N SER A 443 9.68 -23.71 -9.03
CA SER A 443 10.16 -24.67 -10.05
C SER A 443 10.38 -24.03 -11.43
N SER A 444 9.52 -23.10 -11.83
CA SER A 444 9.61 -22.29 -13.06
C SER A 444 8.67 -21.10 -12.94
N GLY A 445 8.84 -20.07 -13.77
CA GLY A 445 7.93 -18.92 -13.77
C GLY A 445 6.44 -19.29 -13.98
N VAL A 446 6.15 -20.27 -14.84
CA VAL A 446 4.76 -20.68 -15.16
C VAL A 446 4.17 -21.69 -14.17
N ASP A 447 4.99 -22.52 -13.54
CA ASP A 447 4.55 -23.54 -12.58
C ASP A 447 4.74 -23.12 -11.11
N SER A 448 5.01 -21.83 -10.88
CA SER A 448 4.97 -21.20 -9.56
C SER A 448 4.19 -19.87 -9.64
N ALA A 449 4.84 -18.77 -10.02
CA ALA A 449 4.22 -17.45 -10.18
C ALA A 449 3.03 -17.43 -11.15
N GLY A 450 3.00 -18.36 -12.11
CA GLY A 450 1.87 -18.63 -13.00
C GLY A 450 0.55 -18.93 -12.30
N TYR A 451 0.56 -19.65 -11.18
CA TYR A 451 -0.64 -19.89 -10.38
C TYR A 451 -1.16 -18.59 -9.77
N VAL A 452 -0.28 -17.81 -9.16
CA VAL A 452 -0.62 -16.54 -8.53
C VAL A 452 -1.25 -15.58 -9.55
N VAL A 453 -0.55 -15.34 -10.66
CA VAL A 453 -1.01 -14.42 -11.71
C VAL A 453 -2.32 -14.88 -12.33
N ARG A 454 -2.52 -16.19 -12.55
CA ARG A 454 -3.78 -16.72 -13.09
C ARG A 454 -4.97 -16.28 -12.26
N HIS A 455 -4.92 -16.50 -10.94
CA HIS A 455 -6.00 -16.14 -10.00
C HIS A 455 -6.38 -14.67 -10.14
N LEU A 456 -5.39 -13.77 -10.07
CA LEU A 456 -5.65 -12.34 -10.22
C LEU A 456 -6.22 -11.98 -11.60
N LEU A 457 -5.75 -12.60 -12.69
CA LEU A 457 -6.25 -12.30 -14.03
C LEU A 457 -7.67 -12.83 -14.30
N THR A 458 -8.15 -13.83 -13.58
CA THR A 458 -9.51 -14.40 -13.74
C THR A 458 -10.54 -13.88 -12.77
N GLU A 459 -10.10 -13.38 -11.61
CA GLU A 459 -10.98 -12.88 -10.54
C GLU A 459 -10.85 -11.37 -10.36
N SER A 460 -10.26 -10.68 -11.35
CA SER A 460 -10.18 -9.22 -11.43
C SER A 460 -11.37 -8.58 -12.12
#